data_AF-A0ABD0UF63-F1
#
_entry.id   AF-A0ABD0UF63-F1
#
_cell.length_a   1.000
_cell.length_b   1.000
_cell.length_c   1.000
_cell.angle_alpha   90.00
_cell.angle_beta   90.00
_cell.angle_gamma   90.00
#
_symmetry.space_group_name_H-M   'P 1'
#
loop_
_entity.id
_entity.type
_entity.pdbx_description
1 polymer ?
#
loop_
_entity_poly.entity_id
_entity_poly.type
_entity_poly.pdbx_seq_one_letter_code
_entity_poly.pdbx_strand_id
1 'polypeptide(L)'
;MVPSGIALVPSGTAMVPSDITVIPSCTAMLSYKFSQIDHFFKETQHSFDEDIHLWPVRPVVGVPVQSNNMDCGMFVCKYMEAAVQPEPVVWADQQHWAENMPKFRAELAYAIMCATIR
;
A
#
# COMPACT_ATOMS: atom_id res chain seq x y z
N MET A 1 -11.50 23.85 -10.04
CA MET A 1 -11.74 23.17 -11.34
C MET A 1 -11.27 21.74 -11.19
N VAL A 2 -12.19 20.78 -11.22
CA VAL A 2 -11.91 19.33 -11.21
C VAL A 2 -11.90 18.87 -12.67
N PRO A 3 -11.03 17.94 -13.08
CA PRO A 3 -11.37 17.05 -14.17
C PRO A 3 -11.86 15.73 -13.58
N SER A 4 -13.18 15.54 -13.72
CA SER A 4 -13.81 14.22 -13.72
C SER A 4 -13.22 13.36 -14.83
N GLY A 5 -13.06 12.06 -14.55
CA GLY A 5 -12.87 11.03 -15.57
C GLY A 5 -13.29 9.68 -15.01
N ILE A 6 -14.43 9.16 -15.48
CA ILE A 6 -15.01 7.88 -15.09
C ILE A 6 -14.58 6.80 -16.08
N ALA A 7 -14.14 5.66 -15.50
CA ALA A 7 -14.22 4.23 -15.88
C ALA A 7 -13.95 3.70 -17.30
N LEU A 8 -13.40 2.47 -17.36
CA LEU A 8 -14.09 1.28 -17.89
C LEU A 8 -13.38 -0.03 -17.47
N VAL A 9 -14.18 -0.98 -16.95
CA VAL A 9 -13.99 -2.46 -16.88
C VAL A 9 -15.42 -3.03 -17.16
N PRO A 10 -15.69 -4.31 -17.53
CA PRO A 10 -14.83 -5.47 -17.84
C PRO A 10 -15.31 -6.39 -19.01
N SER A 11 -14.63 -7.53 -19.21
CA SER A 11 -15.14 -8.87 -19.55
C SER A 11 -14.55 -9.54 -20.81
N GLY A 12 -14.30 -10.84 -20.69
CA GLY A 12 -13.38 -11.61 -21.54
C GLY A 12 -13.80 -11.78 -23.00
N THR A 13 -12.81 -11.69 -23.88
CA THR A 13 -12.41 -12.68 -24.89
C THR A 13 -11.19 -12.13 -25.62
N ALA A 14 -10.28 -13.02 -26.00
CA ALA A 14 -8.99 -12.69 -26.61
C ALA A 14 -9.16 -11.87 -27.90
N MET A 15 -8.49 -10.71 -27.96
CA MET A 15 -8.10 -10.07 -29.22
C MET A 15 -6.94 -9.10 -28.99
N VAL A 16 -5.73 -9.54 -29.34
CA VAL A 16 -4.61 -8.67 -29.74
C VAL A 16 -4.89 -8.37 -31.23
N PRO A 17 -4.86 -7.12 -31.73
CA PRO A 17 -3.56 -6.46 -31.90
C PRO A 17 -3.50 -4.92 -31.88
N SER A 18 -2.26 -4.48 -31.60
CA SER A 18 -1.59 -3.24 -32.01
C SER A 18 -2.03 -1.92 -31.35
N ASP A 19 -1.03 -1.21 -30.84
CA ASP A 19 -1.04 0.20 -30.43
C ASP A 19 -1.55 0.55 -29.02
N ILE A 20 -1.26 -0.29 -28.03
CA ILE A 20 -1.07 0.24 -26.68
C ILE A 20 0.33 0.86 -26.63
N THR A 21 0.41 2.16 -26.92
CA THR A 21 1.55 2.97 -26.49
C THR A 21 1.51 3.05 -24.97
N VAL A 22 1.95 1.97 -24.31
CA VAL A 22 2.10 1.95 -22.86
C VAL A 22 3.14 3.02 -22.55
N ILE A 23 2.70 4.07 -21.87
CA ILE A 23 3.55 5.17 -21.46
C ILE A 23 4.75 4.58 -20.71
N PRO A 24 6.00 4.94 -21.03
CA PRO A 24 7.21 4.37 -20.40
C PRO A 24 7.20 4.40 -18.86
N SER A 25 6.48 5.35 -18.27
CA SER A 25 6.29 5.44 -16.81
C SER A 25 5.43 4.31 -16.24
N CYS A 26 4.40 3.86 -16.96
CA CYS A 26 3.53 2.76 -16.55
C CYS A 26 4.23 1.40 -16.70
N THR A 27 5.01 1.19 -17.77
CA THR A 27 5.83 -0.03 -17.91
C THR A 27 6.93 -0.10 -16.85
N ALA A 28 7.60 1.02 -16.56
CA ALA A 28 8.63 1.08 -15.53
C ALA A 28 8.07 0.78 -14.13
N MET A 29 6.89 1.33 -13.78
CA MET A 29 6.24 1.01 -12.51
C MET A 29 5.79 -0.45 -12.40
N LEU A 30 5.27 -1.04 -13.48
CA LEU A 30 4.89 -2.45 -13.49
C LEU A 30 6.13 -3.35 -13.39
N SER A 31 7.18 -3.06 -14.15
CA SER A 31 8.45 -3.80 -14.11
C SER A 31 9.11 -3.76 -12.73
N TYR A 32 9.11 -2.60 -12.06
CA TYR A 32 9.64 -2.47 -10.71
C TYR A 32 8.81 -3.27 -9.69
N LYS A 33 7.48 -3.28 -9.83
CA LYS A 33 6.62 -4.09 -8.96
C LYS A 33 6.89 -5.58 -9.10
N PHE A 34 7.01 -6.09 -10.33
CA PHE A 34 7.30 -7.50 -10.56
C PHE A 34 8.69 -7.89 -10.04
N SER A 35 9.72 -7.06 -10.22
CA SER A 35 11.06 -7.36 -9.68
C SER A 35 11.11 -7.43 -8.16
N GLN A 36 10.30 -6.61 -7.47
CA GLN A 36 10.21 -6.65 -6.01
C GLN A 36 9.48 -7.91 -5.53
N ILE A 37 8.41 -8.34 -6.20
CA ILE A 37 7.71 -9.59 -5.89
C ILE A 37 8.64 -10.78 -6.09
N ASP A 38 9.39 -10.83 -7.18
CA ASP A 38 10.37 -11.90 -7.44
C ASP A 38 11.45 -11.95 -6.35
N HIS A 39 11.92 -10.79 -5.89
CA HIS A 39 12.90 -10.70 -4.81
C HIS A 39 12.31 -11.24 -3.50
N PHE A 40 11.13 -10.76 -3.11
CA PHE A 40 10.44 -11.24 -1.92
C PHE A 40 10.16 -12.74 -1.98
N PHE A 41 9.70 -13.26 -3.12
CA PHE A 41 9.45 -14.68 -3.28
C PHE A 41 10.69 -15.52 -3.02
N LYS A 42 11.86 -15.07 -3.52
CA LYS A 42 13.15 -15.72 -3.26
C LYS A 42 13.55 -15.65 -1.79
N GLU A 43 13.32 -14.52 -1.12
CA GLU A 43 13.64 -14.38 0.30
C GLU A 43 12.71 -15.19 1.21
N THR A 44 11.43 -15.32 0.84
CA THR A 44 10.40 -16.01 1.63
C THR A 44 10.18 -17.45 1.19
N GLN A 45 11.11 -18.05 0.43
CA GLN A 45 10.95 -19.44 -0.01
C GLN A 45 10.69 -20.36 1.19
N HIS A 46 9.66 -21.21 1.07
CA HIS A 46 9.18 -22.12 2.12
C HIS A 46 8.52 -21.46 3.34
N SER A 47 8.31 -20.13 3.34
CA SER A 47 7.57 -19.45 4.40
C SER A 47 6.05 -19.52 4.22
N PHE A 48 5.59 -19.82 3.00
CA PHE A 48 4.18 -19.92 2.64
C PHE A 48 3.93 -21.21 1.85
N ASP A 49 2.74 -21.79 2.03
CA ASP A 49 2.29 -22.97 1.27
C ASP A 49 1.87 -22.62 -0.17
N GLU A 50 1.63 -21.33 -0.44
CA GLU A 50 1.16 -20.80 -1.72
C GLU A 50 2.23 -19.98 -2.43
N ASP A 51 2.14 -19.93 -3.76
CA ASP A 51 2.98 -19.07 -4.59
C ASP A 51 2.51 -17.60 -4.50
N ILE A 52 3.33 -16.75 -3.88
CA ILE A 52 2.99 -15.34 -3.64
C ILE A 52 2.87 -14.53 -4.94
N HIS A 53 3.38 -15.01 -6.09
CA HIS A 53 3.15 -14.34 -7.38
C HIS A 53 1.67 -14.36 -7.78
N LEU A 54 0.90 -15.30 -7.23
CA LEU A 54 -0.54 -15.44 -7.49
C LEU A 54 -1.39 -14.58 -6.56
N TRP A 55 -0.80 -13.97 -5.54
CA TRP A 55 -1.54 -13.19 -4.56
C TRP A 55 -2.09 -11.90 -5.19
N PRO A 56 -3.36 -11.54 -4.92
CA PRO A 56 -3.97 -10.37 -5.51
C PRO A 56 -3.36 -9.09 -4.94
N VAL A 57 -2.57 -8.39 -5.75
CA VAL A 57 -2.05 -7.05 -5.42
C VAL A 57 -3.06 -6.00 -5.87
N ARG A 58 -3.65 -5.28 -4.92
CA ARG A 58 -4.62 -4.22 -5.19
C ARG A 58 -4.04 -2.85 -4.82
N PRO A 59 -4.00 -1.88 -5.75
CA PRO A 59 -3.69 -0.52 -5.37
C PRO A 59 -4.82 0.04 -4.50
N VAL A 60 -4.46 0.75 -3.43
CA VAL A 60 -5.41 1.44 -2.57
C VAL A 60 -5.30 2.94 -2.85
N VAL A 61 -6.44 3.59 -3.07
CA VAL A 61 -6.53 5.02 -3.42
C VAL A 61 -7.04 5.81 -2.23
N GLY A 62 -6.58 7.07 -2.10
CA GLY A 62 -7.03 7.96 -1.02
C GLY A 62 -6.42 7.62 0.33
N VAL A 63 -5.34 6.83 0.36
CA VAL A 63 -4.57 6.58 1.58
C VAL A 63 -3.92 7.90 2.02
N PRO A 64 -3.98 8.27 3.32
CA PRO A 64 -3.31 9.46 3.83
C PRO A 64 -1.82 9.43 3.48
N VAL A 65 -1.20 10.57 3.17
CA VAL A 65 0.22 10.63 2.84
C VAL A 65 0.96 11.52 3.84
N GLN A 66 2.19 11.15 4.16
CA GLN A 66 3.05 11.98 5.00
C GLN A 66 3.47 13.26 4.28
N SER A 67 3.61 14.34 5.05
CA SER A 67 4.07 15.65 4.55
C SER A 67 5.54 15.95 4.89
N ASN A 68 6.24 15.03 5.56
CA ASN A 68 7.64 15.17 5.97
C ASN A 68 8.40 13.85 5.76
N ASN A 69 9.72 13.85 5.98
CA ASN A 69 10.59 12.69 5.81
C ASN A 69 10.89 11.92 7.11
N MET A 70 10.27 12.30 8.23
CA MET A 70 10.53 11.75 9.56
C MET A 70 9.48 10.73 10.00
N ASP A 71 8.25 10.84 9.48
CA ASP A 71 7.10 10.07 9.96
C ASP A 71 6.81 8.81 9.13
N CYS A 72 7.66 8.42 8.19
CA CYS A 72 7.42 7.22 7.36
C CYS A 72 7.22 5.95 8.18
N GLY A 73 8.03 5.74 9.22
CA GLY A 73 7.88 4.62 10.13
C GLY A 73 6.52 4.65 10.86
N MET A 74 6.08 5.83 11.29
CA MET A 74 4.79 5.99 11.97
C MET A 74 3.61 5.73 11.05
N PHE A 75 3.65 6.23 9.81
CA PHE A 75 2.63 5.95 8.81
C PHE A 75 2.54 4.45 8.50
N VAL A 76 3.68 3.75 8.37
CA VAL A 76 3.69 2.29 8.22
C VAL A 76 2.99 1.60 9.39
N CYS A 77 3.29 1.98 10.63
CA CYS A 77 2.61 1.44 11.80
C CYS A 77 1.09 1.69 11.76
N LYS A 78 0.65 2.91 11.41
CA LYS A 78 -0.78 3.23 11.31
C LYS A 78 -1.48 2.49 10.17
N TYR A 79 -0.82 2.28 9.03
CA TYR A 79 -1.37 1.46 7.95
C TYR A 79 -1.55 0.01 8.40
N MET A 80 -0.55 -0.57 9.08
CA MET A 80 -0.64 -1.94 9.59
C MET A 80 -1.74 -2.06 10.64
N GLU A 81 -1.82 -1.13 11.59
CA GLU A 81 -2.87 -1.09 12.62
C GLU A 81 -4.27 -1.05 12.01
N ALA A 82 -4.46 -0.27 10.94
CA ALA A 82 -5.74 -0.18 10.23
C ALA A 82 -6.01 -1.45 9.40
N ALA A 83 -5.00 -2.00 8.71
CA ALA A 83 -5.15 -3.15 7.82
C ALA A 83 -5.50 -4.46 8.55
N VAL A 84 -5.15 -4.58 9.83
CA VAL A 84 -5.47 -5.77 10.65
C VAL A 84 -6.85 -5.68 11.31
N GLN A 85 -7.57 -4.57 11.19
CA GLN A 85 -8.92 -4.45 11.73
C GLN A 85 -9.90 -5.38 10.96
N PRO A 86 -10.91 -5.95 11.64
CA PRO A 86 -11.88 -6.84 11.00
C PRO A 86 -12.77 -6.09 9.99
N GLU A 87 -13.07 -4.81 10.24
CA GLU A 87 -13.83 -3.96 9.32
C GLU A 87 -12.92 -3.32 8.26
N PRO A 88 -13.38 -3.22 7.00
CA PRO A 88 -12.64 -2.51 5.95
C PRO A 88 -12.37 -1.05 6.31
N VAL A 89 -11.12 -0.62 6.16
CA VAL A 89 -10.69 0.75 6.44
C VAL A 89 -11.28 1.73 5.42
N VAL A 90 -11.93 2.78 5.93
CA VAL A 90 -12.35 3.94 5.13
C VAL A 90 -11.22 4.98 5.13
N TRP A 91 -10.33 4.90 4.14
CA TRP A 91 -9.13 5.76 4.05
C TRP A 91 -9.43 7.26 3.94
N ALA A 92 -10.58 7.61 3.39
CA ALA A 92 -11.04 9.00 3.30
C ALA A 92 -11.20 9.67 4.67
N ASP A 93 -11.50 8.91 5.72
CA ASP A 93 -11.70 9.44 7.07
C ASP A 93 -10.36 9.66 7.81
N GLN A 94 -9.28 9.08 7.29
CA GLN A 94 -7.97 9.03 7.94
C GLN A 94 -7.03 10.18 7.52
N GLN A 95 -7.50 11.16 6.74
CA GLN A 95 -6.66 12.24 6.20
C GLN A 95 -5.99 13.11 7.27
N HIS A 96 -6.52 13.11 8.48
CA HIS A 96 -6.01 13.86 9.64
C HIS A 96 -4.76 13.22 10.28
N TRP A 97 -4.27 12.08 9.79
CA TRP A 97 -3.13 11.39 10.39
C TRP A 97 -1.86 12.24 10.43
N ALA A 98 -1.56 13.00 9.36
CA ALA A 98 -0.37 13.83 9.29
C ALA A 98 -0.31 14.86 10.43
N GLU A 99 -1.45 15.47 10.76
CA GLU A 99 -1.58 16.46 11.83
C GLU A 99 -1.43 15.83 13.22
N ASN A 100 -1.82 14.56 13.36
CA ASN A 100 -1.77 13.81 14.61
C ASN A 100 -0.47 13.03 14.85
N MET A 101 0.52 13.10 13.95
CA MET A 101 1.80 12.38 14.11
C MET A 101 2.52 12.65 15.44
N PRO A 102 2.57 13.89 15.98
CA PRO A 102 3.16 14.12 17.30
C PRO A 102 2.50 13.28 18.40
N LYS A 103 1.17 13.14 18.36
CA LYS A 103 0.41 12.32 19.31
C LYS A 103 0.71 10.84 19.12
N PHE A 104 0.65 10.33 17.89
CA PHE A 104 0.92 8.91 17.62
C PHE A 104 2.34 8.50 18.01
N ARG A 105 3.33 9.38 17.80
CA ARG A 105 4.71 9.14 18.26
C ARG A 105 4.77 9.00 19.79
N ALA A 106 4.09 9.87 20.52
CA ALA A 106 4.03 9.80 21.98
C ALA A 106 3.33 8.52 22.48
N GLU A 107 2.23 8.14 21.84
CA GLU A 107 1.50 6.90 22.16
C GLU A 107 2.36 5.65 21.91
N LEU A 108 3.05 5.59 20.77
CA LEU A 108 3.95 4.47 20.47
C LEU A 108 5.12 4.40 21.47
N ALA A 109 5.76 5.54 21.77
CA ALA A 109 6.83 5.60 22.74
C ALA A 109 6.36 5.14 24.14
N TYR A 110 5.18 5.58 24.57
CA TYR A 110 4.58 5.16 25.82
C TYR A 110 4.32 3.65 25.86
N ALA A 111 3.70 3.10 24.80
CA ALA A 111 3.44 1.67 24.70
C ALA A 111 4.72 0.83 24.78
N ILE A 112 5.79 1.25 24.09
CA ILE A 112 7.11 0.60 24.17
C ILE A 112 7.66 0.67 25.59
N MET A 113 7.66 1.84 26.23
CA MET A 113 8.15 1.99 27.59
C MET A 113 7.40 1.08 28.59
N CYS A 114 6.07 1.02 28.50
CA CYS A 114 5.26 0.12 29.33
C CYS A 114 5.53 -1.37 29.08
N ALA A 115 5.88 -1.75 27.85
CA ALA A 115 6.20 -3.13 27.51
C ALA A 115 7.61 -3.53 27.96
N THR A 116 8.57 -2.61 27.93
CA THR A 116 9.99 -2.89 28.19
C THR A 116 10.39 -2.70 29.66
N ILE A 117 9.84 -1.69 30.34
CA ILE A 117 10.12 -1.43 31.74
C ILE A 117 9.08 -2.19 32.57
N ARG A 118 9.37 -3.47 32.84
CA ARG A 118 8.67 -4.29 33.83
C ARG A 118 9.53 -4.46 35.08
#